data_AF-A0A3N5KL31-F1
#
_entry.id   AF-A0A3N5KL31-F1
#
_cell.length_a   1.000
_cell.length_b   1.000
_cell.length_c   1.000
_cell.angle_alpha   90.00
_cell.angle_beta   90.00
_cell.angle_gamma   90.00
#
_symmetry.space_group_name_H-M   'P 1'
#
loop_
_entity.id
_entity.type
_entity.pdbx_description
1 polymer ?
#
loop_
_entity_poly.entity_id
_entity_poly.type
_entity_poly.pdbx_seq_one_letter_code
_entity_poly.pdbx_strand_id
1 'polypeptide(L)'
;MPDSGKIRTLGNLLFKLETRSNDGSKRKLFMLFISFLLPGLFLPFLLYKQNPDPTGFQFAFLTYVFFSLVLSFAVISEFDNLIMSKTEIDIFTALPVDDEIIVSAKMYGIIRYIFIMSLPLLLPSGVYYYLILRSFPRAVIFFISGFFLCLFVINILLFIYSIALRKLKTNRLGIYTLVLQVLLIFALILGYQFVSYIFTGRPGSAISNHLYNIQKNGLIDYFPQAWFAFLPATHRNAVFDISIILKTILPVVVCFLSYLTLKYYLLENYSLIREKIIYSRGFKGENPSKKKIFLFELAGKIIGRIYIRDHSEQSSYTLMRNLFKRDKAVRLNILPMIVIPCGLALFAYITNQLPVPFSSNYFNTKPVFHISILLSVLVVLNTGILGLKVTSYTGVSWIYDAYPVYPKNRFINGIRKFYNLYLLVPVCFILFLFFAFKMPFVFALIHTLYIFVSANLFNTLYHIFNRTLPFTKDNTIFNSVSRLTSIFFPLLFGIIFIVLQNFVYKDLAITILTVGIILTVTFWLNYFGFIRNRD
;
A
#
# COMPACT_ATOMS: atom_id res chain seq x y z
N MET A 1 -14.75 -11.55 35.91
CA MET A 1 -14.87 -10.65 34.74
C MET A 1 -13.80 -9.57 34.90
N PRO A 2 -12.87 -9.39 33.95
CA PRO A 2 -11.87 -8.33 34.06
C PRO A 2 -12.56 -6.96 34.08
N ASP A 3 -12.08 -6.05 34.95
CA ASP A 3 -12.62 -4.70 35.15
C ASP A 3 -12.79 -3.97 33.80
N SER A 4 -14.03 -3.82 33.33
CA SER A 4 -14.35 -3.15 32.07
C SER A 4 -13.81 -1.71 32.01
N GLY A 5 -13.70 -1.05 33.17
CA GLY A 5 -13.08 0.26 33.34
C GLY A 5 -11.58 0.26 32.99
N LYS A 6 -10.82 -0.75 33.46
CA LYS A 6 -9.38 -0.87 33.17
C LYS A 6 -9.12 -1.16 31.70
N ILE A 7 -9.97 -1.99 31.06
CA ILE A 7 -9.85 -2.28 29.62
C ILE A 7 -10.09 -1.01 28.80
N ARG A 8 -11.09 -0.20 29.16
CA ARG A 8 -11.39 1.05 28.47
C ARG A 8 -10.31 2.11 28.65
N THR A 9 -9.75 2.25 29.86
CA THR A 9 -8.66 3.20 30.11
C THR A 9 -7.38 2.79 29.38
N LEU A 10 -7.02 1.51 29.42
CA LEU A 10 -5.84 0.99 28.70
C LEU A 10 -6.03 1.09 27.18
N GLY A 11 -7.21 0.76 26.66
CA GLY A 11 -7.55 0.93 25.25
C GLY A 11 -7.51 2.39 24.78
N ASN A 12 -7.94 3.33 25.63
CA ASN A 12 -7.83 4.76 25.34
C ASN A 12 -6.38 5.26 25.43
N LEU A 13 -5.58 4.73 26.35
CA LEU A 13 -4.15 5.03 26.46
C LEU A 13 -3.41 4.55 25.20
N LEU A 14 -3.66 3.31 24.77
CA LEU A 14 -3.14 2.75 23.52
C LEU A 14 -3.48 3.65 22.32
N PHE A 15 -4.76 4.01 22.18
CA PHE A 15 -5.19 4.92 21.11
C PHE A 15 -4.51 6.31 21.21
N LYS A 16 -4.27 6.81 22.42
CA LYS A 16 -3.58 8.09 22.64
C LYS A 16 -2.08 8.01 22.30
N LEU A 17 -1.44 6.88 22.59
CA LEU A 17 -0.05 6.60 22.20
C LEU A 17 0.07 6.49 20.67
N GLU A 18 -0.88 5.81 20.03
CA GLU A 18 -0.95 5.69 18.56
C GLU A 18 -1.27 7.01 17.85
N THR A 19 -1.96 7.96 18.52
CA THR A 19 -2.27 9.30 17.99
C THR A 19 -1.23 10.37 18.36
N ARG A 20 -0.16 10.01 19.08
CA ARG A 20 0.84 10.97 19.54
C ARG A 20 1.58 11.57 18.34
N SER A 21 1.41 12.87 18.12
CA SER A 21 2.26 13.63 17.21
C SER A 21 2.19 15.12 17.50
N ASN A 22 3.25 15.85 17.12
CA ASN A 22 3.32 17.31 17.24
C ASN A 22 2.23 18.05 16.44
N ASP A 23 1.65 17.42 15.41
CA ASP A 23 0.49 17.94 14.67
C ASP A 23 -0.82 17.37 15.25
N GLY A 24 -1.83 18.23 15.49
CA GLY A 24 -3.09 17.87 16.15
C GLY A 24 -3.78 16.61 15.62
N SER A 25 -4.17 15.71 16.54
CA SER A 25 -4.73 14.37 16.27
C SER A 25 -5.98 14.38 15.39
N LYS A 26 -6.85 15.39 15.51
CA LYS A 26 -8.08 15.53 14.72
C LYS A 26 -7.81 15.68 13.22
N ARG A 27 -6.77 16.44 12.85
CA ARG A 27 -6.42 16.68 11.44
C ARG A 27 -5.95 15.39 10.77
N LYS A 28 -5.21 14.55 11.48
CA LYS A 28 -4.75 13.25 10.95
C LYS A 28 -5.87 12.23 10.84
N LEU A 29 -6.79 12.18 11.80
CA LEU A 29 -8.03 11.41 11.70
C LEU A 29 -8.84 11.80 10.47
N PHE A 30 -9.00 13.10 10.21
CA PHE A 30 -9.69 13.59 9.03
C PHE A 30 -8.97 13.23 7.72
N MET A 31 -7.64 13.39 7.67
CA MET A 31 -6.84 12.97 6.52
C MET A 31 -6.93 11.45 6.26
N LEU A 32 -6.90 10.64 7.32
CA LEU A 32 -7.11 9.20 7.25
C LEU A 32 -8.48 8.87 6.65
N PHE A 33 -9.53 9.54 7.13
CA PHE A 33 -10.88 9.36 6.62
C PHE A 33 -10.96 9.63 5.12
N ILE A 34 -10.40 10.75 4.67
CA ILE A 34 -10.33 11.09 3.23
C ILE A 34 -9.57 10.02 2.43
N SER A 35 -8.48 9.48 2.99
CA SER A 35 -7.65 8.48 2.30
C SER A 35 -8.39 7.20 1.94
N PHE A 36 -9.29 6.75 2.82
CA PHE A 36 -10.11 5.55 2.59
C PHE A 36 -11.41 5.85 1.86
N LEU A 37 -11.92 7.08 1.98
CA LEU A 37 -13.11 7.53 1.28
C LEU A 37 -12.89 7.54 -0.24
N LEU A 38 -11.67 7.85 -0.69
CA LEU A 38 -11.37 7.96 -2.11
C LEU A 38 -11.38 6.59 -2.83
N PRO A 39 -10.66 5.54 -2.40
CA PRO A 39 -10.86 4.19 -2.91
C PRO A 39 -12.31 3.72 -2.79
N GLY A 40 -13.00 4.11 -1.71
CA GLY A 40 -14.41 3.85 -1.48
C GLY A 40 -15.37 4.56 -2.45
N LEU A 41 -14.95 5.63 -3.11
CA LEU A 41 -15.71 6.35 -4.14
C LEU A 41 -15.43 5.80 -5.54
N PHE A 42 -14.15 5.67 -5.90
CA PHE A 42 -13.74 5.42 -7.28
C PHE A 42 -14.15 4.03 -7.79
N LEU A 43 -13.95 2.97 -7.02
CA LEU A 43 -14.28 1.63 -7.49
C LEU A 43 -15.80 1.45 -7.65
N PRO A 44 -16.64 1.76 -6.65
CA PRO A 44 -18.09 1.64 -6.81
C PRO A 44 -18.64 2.50 -7.95
N PHE A 45 -18.06 3.69 -8.18
CA PHE A 45 -18.40 4.51 -9.33
C PHE A 45 -18.10 3.82 -10.68
N LEU A 46 -16.92 3.20 -10.80
CA LEU A 46 -16.56 2.44 -12.00
C LEU A 46 -17.49 1.24 -12.21
N LEU A 47 -17.79 0.49 -11.14
CA LEU A 47 -18.70 -0.64 -11.17
C LEU A 47 -20.13 -0.23 -11.49
N TYR A 48 -20.62 0.87 -10.91
CA TYR A 48 -21.93 1.45 -11.21
C TYR A 48 -22.08 1.78 -12.69
N LYS A 49 -21.04 2.35 -13.31
CA LYS A 49 -21.02 2.68 -14.74
C LYS A 49 -20.96 1.43 -15.63
N GLN A 50 -20.29 0.36 -15.16
CA GLN A 50 -20.05 -0.85 -15.95
C GLN A 50 -21.15 -1.90 -15.83
N ASN A 51 -21.90 -1.92 -14.73
CA ASN A 51 -22.86 -2.99 -14.39
C ASN A 51 -24.13 -2.45 -13.70
N PRO A 52 -25.24 -2.27 -14.40
CA PRO A 52 -26.56 -2.26 -13.78
C PRO A 52 -27.05 -3.70 -13.61
N ASP A 53 -26.49 -4.43 -12.64
CA ASP A 53 -27.02 -5.74 -12.24
C ASP A 53 -28.34 -5.53 -11.47
N PRO A 54 -29.49 -6.06 -11.92
CA PRO A 54 -30.78 -5.90 -11.25
C PRO A 54 -30.84 -6.55 -9.86
N THR A 55 -29.93 -7.50 -9.55
CA THR A 55 -29.87 -8.18 -8.25
C THR A 55 -28.94 -7.50 -7.25
N GLY A 56 -27.98 -6.71 -7.74
CA GLY A 56 -26.93 -6.08 -6.93
C GLY A 56 -25.85 -7.03 -6.41
N PHE A 57 -25.94 -8.35 -6.67
CA PHE A 57 -24.97 -9.33 -6.17
C PHE A 57 -23.57 -9.10 -6.74
N GLN A 58 -23.45 -8.91 -8.06
CA GLN A 58 -22.14 -8.74 -8.70
C GLN A 58 -21.44 -7.46 -8.22
N PHE A 59 -22.23 -6.40 -8.05
CA PHE A 59 -21.75 -5.14 -7.48
C PHE A 59 -21.23 -5.36 -6.05
N ALA A 60 -22.01 -6.06 -5.21
CA ALA A 60 -21.63 -6.30 -3.83
C ALA A 60 -20.39 -7.19 -3.72
N PHE A 61 -20.34 -8.28 -4.47
CA PHE A 61 -19.21 -9.21 -4.49
C PHE A 61 -17.90 -8.52 -4.90
N LEU A 62 -17.88 -7.82 -6.03
CA LEU A 62 -16.67 -7.14 -6.53
C LEU A 62 -16.20 -6.04 -5.57
N THR A 63 -17.14 -5.29 -5.01
CA THR A 63 -16.85 -4.25 -4.01
C THR A 63 -16.23 -4.86 -2.75
N TYR A 64 -16.77 -5.99 -2.28
CA TYR A 64 -16.27 -6.73 -1.12
C TYR A 64 -14.89 -7.36 -1.34
N VAL A 65 -14.63 -7.91 -2.53
CA VAL A 65 -13.29 -8.40 -2.91
C VAL A 65 -12.28 -7.26 -2.80
N PHE A 66 -12.56 -6.11 -3.40
CA PHE A 66 -11.66 -4.98 -3.34
C PHE A 66 -11.44 -4.47 -1.91
N PHE A 67 -12.50 -4.35 -1.11
CA PHE A 67 -12.38 -3.89 0.28
C PHE A 67 -11.59 -4.83 1.16
N SER A 68 -11.82 -6.14 1.01
CA SER A 68 -11.04 -7.16 1.71
C SER A 68 -9.54 -7.05 1.38
N LEU A 69 -9.19 -6.75 0.14
CA LEU A 69 -7.80 -6.62 -0.31
C LEU A 69 -7.13 -5.34 0.19
N VAL A 70 -7.77 -4.17 0.04
CA VAL A 70 -7.24 -2.88 0.51
C VAL A 70 -7.01 -2.93 2.02
N LEU A 71 -7.97 -3.48 2.75
CA LEU A 71 -7.90 -3.57 4.19
C LEU A 71 -6.84 -4.58 4.67
N SER A 72 -6.74 -5.73 4.00
CA SER A 72 -5.67 -6.72 4.27
C SER A 72 -4.29 -6.09 4.09
N PHE A 73 -4.08 -5.33 3.02
CA PHE A 73 -2.82 -4.63 2.77
C PHE A 73 -2.50 -3.60 3.88
N ALA A 74 -3.48 -2.79 4.28
CA ALA A 74 -3.30 -1.81 5.33
C ALA A 74 -2.94 -2.45 6.67
N VAL A 75 -3.59 -3.55 7.05
CA VAL A 75 -3.31 -4.26 8.31
C VAL A 75 -1.95 -4.94 8.28
N ILE A 76 -1.55 -5.54 7.15
CA ILE A 76 -0.26 -6.23 7.04
C ILE A 76 0.92 -5.27 7.09
N SER A 77 0.80 -4.11 6.44
CA SER A 77 1.83 -3.09 6.49
C SER A 77 2.08 -2.63 7.94
N GLU A 78 1.01 -2.54 8.72
CA GLU A 78 1.05 -2.04 10.11
C GLU A 78 0.99 -3.14 11.16
N PHE A 79 1.13 -4.41 10.78
CA PHE A 79 0.94 -5.54 11.69
C PHE A 79 1.88 -5.47 12.90
N ASP A 80 3.16 -5.13 12.65
CA ASP A 80 4.16 -4.95 13.70
C ASP A 80 3.72 -3.88 14.72
N ASN A 81 3.05 -2.81 14.26
CA ASN A 81 2.54 -1.75 15.15
C ASN A 81 1.22 -2.16 15.82
N LEU A 82 0.32 -2.85 15.11
CA LEU A 82 -1.06 -3.14 15.50
C LEU A 82 -1.18 -4.30 16.51
N ILE A 83 -0.30 -5.31 16.41
CA ILE A 83 -0.24 -6.37 17.42
C ILE A 83 0.79 -6.04 18.50
N MET A 84 1.94 -5.41 18.19
CA MET A 84 3.02 -5.20 19.16
C MET A 84 3.91 -3.96 18.85
N SER A 85 3.38 -2.76 19.08
CA SER A 85 4.18 -1.54 19.00
C SER A 85 5.38 -1.57 19.97
N LYS A 86 6.54 -1.12 19.49
CA LYS A 86 7.81 -1.11 20.26
C LYS A 86 7.67 -0.32 21.56
N THR A 87 7.07 0.87 21.48
CA THR A 87 6.88 1.77 22.63
C THR A 87 5.88 1.21 23.63
N GLU A 88 4.86 0.50 23.15
CA GLU A 88 3.84 -0.10 24.02
C GLU A 88 4.41 -1.23 24.87
N ILE A 89 5.29 -2.06 24.29
CA ILE A 89 5.93 -3.14 25.03
C ILE A 89 6.78 -2.59 26.16
N ASP A 90 7.57 -1.53 25.91
CA ASP A 90 8.45 -0.94 26.90
C ASP A 90 7.66 -0.28 28.05
N ILE A 91 6.48 0.29 27.72
CA ILE A 91 5.53 0.83 28.72
C ILE A 91 4.87 -0.33 29.50
N PHE A 92 4.41 -1.37 28.82
CA PHE A 92 3.75 -2.51 29.45
C PHE A 92 4.70 -3.41 30.24
N THR A 93 6.00 -3.45 29.92
CA THR A 93 7.00 -4.09 30.80
C THR A 93 7.16 -3.35 32.12
N ALA A 94 6.91 -2.05 32.15
CA ALA A 94 7.06 -1.24 33.36
C ALA A 94 5.77 -1.18 34.21
N LEU A 95 4.62 -1.61 33.67
CA LEU A 95 3.33 -1.57 34.36
C LEU A 95 2.93 -2.97 34.84
N PRO A 96 2.45 -3.12 36.10
CA PRO A 96 1.94 -4.40 36.60
C PRO A 96 0.52 -4.64 36.06
N VAL A 97 0.42 -5.11 34.82
CA VAL A 97 -0.86 -5.41 34.16
C VAL A 97 -0.85 -6.84 33.66
N ASP A 98 -1.92 -7.59 33.95
CA ASP A 98 -2.10 -8.96 33.50
C ASP A 98 -2.20 -9.05 31.97
N ASP A 99 -1.61 -10.09 31.39
CA ASP A 99 -1.64 -10.34 29.95
C ASP A 99 -3.07 -10.41 29.39
N GLU A 100 -4.05 -10.90 30.17
CA GLU A 100 -5.47 -10.96 29.77
C GLU A 100 -6.08 -9.58 29.50
N ILE A 101 -5.75 -8.60 30.34
CA ILE A 101 -6.23 -7.22 30.23
C ILE A 101 -5.57 -6.57 29.00
N ILE A 102 -4.28 -6.83 28.78
CA ILE A 102 -3.55 -6.31 27.62
C ILE A 102 -4.11 -6.87 26.31
N VAL A 103 -4.34 -8.19 26.23
CA VAL A 103 -4.93 -8.82 25.04
C VAL A 103 -6.33 -8.28 24.77
N SER A 104 -7.16 -8.13 25.81
CA SER A 104 -8.52 -7.58 25.67
C SER A 104 -8.51 -6.12 25.20
N ALA A 105 -7.60 -5.29 25.74
CA ALA A 105 -7.42 -3.92 25.30
C ALA A 105 -6.93 -3.83 23.84
N LYS A 106 -6.07 -4.77 23.40
CA LYS A 106 -5.64 -4.87 22.00
C LYS A 106 -6.76 -5.26 21.06
N MET A 107 -7.58 -6.26 21.42
CA MET A 107 -8.76 -6.62 20.62
C MET A 107 -9.73 -5.44 20.46
N TYR A 108 -9.91 -4.65 21.52
CA TYR A 108 -10.69 -3.40 21.46
C TYR A 108 -10.06 -2.35 20.53
N GLY A 109 -8.74 -2.15 20.62
CA GLY A 109 -7.99 -1.26 19.72
C GLY A 109 -8.10 -1.68 18.25
N ILE A 110 -7.97 -2.98 17.97
CA ILE A 110 -8.13 -3.56 16.63
C ILE A 110 -9.53 -3.27 16.10
N ILE A 111 -10.60 -3.58 16.84
CA ILE A 111 -11.98 -3.30 16.39
C ILE A 111 -12.16 -1.81 16.08
N ARG A 112 -11.67 -0.92 16.94
CA ARG A 112 -11.77 0.52 16.75
C ARG A 112 -11.00 0.97 15.49
N TYR A 113 -9.82 0.42 15.27
CA TYR A 113 -9.03 0.69 14.08
C TYR A 113 -9.76 0.25 12.80
N ILE A 114 -10.32 -0.97 12.80
CA ILE A 114 -11.11 -1.49 11.68
C ILE A 114 -12.27 -0.57 11.38
N PHE A 115 -13.01 -0.15 12.42
CA PHE A 115 -14.13 0.76 12.28
C PHE A 115 -13.75 2.08 11.60
N ILE A 116 -12.65 2.70 12.03
CA ILE A 116 -12.15 3.95 11.47
C ILE A 116 -11.77 3.80 9.98
N MET A 117 -11.27 2.63 9.58
CA MET A 117 -10.78 2.36 8.22
C MET A 117 -11.90 1.89 7.28
N SER A 118 -12.81 1.04 7.76
CA SER A 118 -13.88 0.44 6.96
C SER A 118 -15.03 1.40 6.69
N LEU A 119 -15.34 2.30 7.63
CA LEU A 119 -16.47 3.22 7.53
C LEU A 119 -16.37 4.17 6.31
N PRO A 120 -15.28 4.93 6.11
CA PRO A 120 -15.10 5.75 4.91
C PRO A 120 -15.05 4.93 3.61
N LEU A 121 -14.58 3.68 3.67
CA LEU A 121 -14.50 2.80 2.52
C LEU A 121 -15.89 2.30 2.07
N LEU A 122 -16.73 1.89 3.02
CA LEU A 122 -18.06 1.32 2.78
C LEU A 122 -19.15 2.39 2.52
N LEU A 123 -19.04 3.57 3.13
CA LEU A 123 -20.07 4.61 3.06
C LEU A 123 -20.46 4.98 1.62
N PRO A 124 -19.51 5.36 0.73
CA PRO A 124 -19.88 5.75 -0.62
C PRO A 124 -20.42 4.57 -1.43
N SER A 125 -19.93 3.36 -1.19
CA SER A 125 -20.45 2.14 -1.82
C SER A 125 -21.90 1.87 -1.47
N GLY A 126 -22.28 2.07 -0.21
CA GLY A 126 -23.66 1.93 0.24
C GLY A 126 -24.60 2.93 -0.46
N VAL A 127 -24.11 4.15 -0.71
CA VAL A 127 -24.84 5.15 -1.49
C VAL A 127 -25.02 4.71 -2.94
N TYR A 128 -23.96 4.25 -3.62
CA TYR A 128 -24.09 3.71 -4.98
C TYR A 128 -25.02 2.48 -5.05
N TYR A 129 -24.96 1.60 -4.05
CA TYR A 129 -25.85 0.45 -3.95
C TYR A 129 -27.31 0.85 -3.80
N TYR A 130 -27.58 1.89 -2.98
CA TYR A 130 -28.89 2.50 -2.87
C TYR A 130 -29.36 3.08 -4.21
N LEU A 131 -28.49 3.77 -4.96
CA LEU A 131 -28.83 4.33 -6.27
C LEU A 131 -29.19 3.25 -7.31
N ILE A 132 -28.56 2.08 -7.25
CA ILE A 132 -28.85 0.94 -8.14
C ILE A 132 -30.21 0.31 -7.80
N LEU A 133 -30.41 -0.08 -6.54
CA LEU A 133 -31.57 -0.89 -6.14
C LEU A 133 -32.76 -0.08 -5.60
N ARG A 134 -32.59 1.23 -5.39
CA ARG A 134 -33.59 2.16 -4.82
C ARG A 134 -34.23 1.64 -3.52
N SER A 135 -33.47 0.90 -2.70
CA SER A 135 -33.94 0.25 -1.48
C SER A 135 -33.04 0.57 -0.29
N PHE A 136 -33.58 1.33 0.66
CA PHE A 136 -32.84 1.73 1.87
C PHE A 136 -32.47 0.54 2.78
N PRO A 137 -33.37 -0.43 3.08
CA PRO A 137 -33.01 -1.56 3.92
C PRO A 137 -31.87 -2.41 3.35
N ARG A 138 -31.82 -2.58 2.01
CA ARG A 138 -30.74 -3.33 1.35
C ARG A 138 -29.40 -2.60 1.41
N ALA A 139 -29.40 -1.27 1.33
CA ALA A 139 -28.17 -0.48 1.52
C ALA A 139 -27.64 -0.58 2.96
N VAL A 140 -28.52 -0.65 3.97
CA VAL A 140 -28.13 -0.89 5.36
C VAL A 140 -27.55 -2.31 5.54
N ILE A 141 -28.20 -3.34 4.98
CA ILE A 141 -27.68 -4.72 5.02
C ILE A 141 -26.34 -4.82 4.29
N PHE A 142 -26.18 -4.12 3.16
CA PHE A 142 -24.90 -4.02 2.46
C PHE A 142 -23.81 -3.43 3.37
N PHE A 143 -24.10 -2.32 4.04
CA PHE A 143 -23.13 -1.72 4.97
C PHE A 143 -22.75 -2.67 6.12
N ILE A 144 -23.74 -3.29 6.76
CA ILE A 144 -23.54 -4.22 7.88
C ILE A 144 -22.73 -5.45 7.43
N SER A 145 -23.11 -6.07 6.31
CA SER A 145 -22.43 -7.26 5.77
C SER A 145 -21.00 -6.94 5.33
N GLY A 146 -20.77 -5.80 4.69
CA GLY A 146 -19.42 -5.34 4.34
C GLY A 146 -18.55 -5.08 5.57
N PHE A 147 -19.11 -4.55 6.66
CA PHE A 147 -18.39 -4.37 7.91
C PHE A 147 -18.00 -5.70 8.56
N PHE A 148 -18.92 -6.66 8.64
CA PHE A 148 -18.61 -7.99 9.17
C PHE A 148 -17.58 -8.74 8.31
N LEU A 149 -17.65 -8.62 6.98
CA LEU A 149 -16.61 -9.16 6.11
C LEU A 149 -15.23 -8.57 6.44
N CYS A 150 -15.14 -7.25 6.61
CA CYS A 150 -13.90 -6.58 6.96
C CYS A 150 -13.32 -7.11 8.29
N LEU A 151 -14.18 -7.28 9.30
CA LEU A 151 -13.78 -7.87 10.58
C LEU A 151 -13.30 -9.31 10.41
N PHE A 152 -14.04 -10.14 9.68
CA PHE A 152 -13.71 -11.54 9.42
C PHE A 152 -12.34 -11.69 8.76
N VAL A 153 -12.12 -10.96 7.66
CA VAL A 153 -10.87 -11.01 6.89
C VAL A 153 -9.68 -10.62 7.76
N ILE A 154 -9.79 -9.53 8.52
CA ILE A 154 -8.70 -9.09 9.40
C ILE A 154 -8.44 -10.11 10.50
N ASN A 155 -9.47 -10.62 11.17
CA ASN A 155 -9.28 -11.56 12.28
C ASN A 155 -8.56 -12.83 11.81
N ILE A 156 -8.95 -13.39 10.65
CA ILE A 156 -8.25 -14.52 10.04
C ILE A 156 -6.81 -14.17 9.73
N LEU A 157 -6.58 -12.99 9.16
CA LEU A 157 -5.25 -12.58 8.74
C LEU A 157 -4.32 -12.41 9.96
N LEU A 158 -4.79 -11.72 11.01
CA LEU A 158 -4.06 -11.59 12.27
C LEU A 158 -3.81 -12.95 12.93
N PHE A 159 -4.76 -13.88 12.83
CA PHE A 159 -4.60 -15.24 13.34
C PHE A 159 -3.52 -16.03 12.61
N ILE A 160 -3.56 -16.05 11.27
CA ILE A 160 -2.54 -16.71 10.43
C ILE A 160 -1.15 -16.13 10.72
N TYR A 161 -1.04 -14.80 10.81
CA TYR A 161 0.22 -14.14 11.14
C TYR A 161 0.70 -14.45 12.56
N SER A 162 -0.20 -14.51 13.54
CA SER A 162 0.16 -14.88 14.92
C SER A 162 0.69 -16.32 15.00
N ILE A 163 0.10 -17.25 14.24
CA ILE A 163 0.62 -18.61 14.07
C ILE A 163 2.01 -18.61 13.43
N ALA A 164 2.20 -17.81 12.38
CA ALA A 164 3.48 -17.69 11.71
C ALA A 164 4.56 -17.18 12.69
N LEU A 165 4.26 -16.15 13.49
CA LEU A 165 5.17 -15.64 14.52
C LEU A 165 5.56 -16.71 15.55
N ARG A 166 4.60 -17.53 15.99
CA ARG A 166 4.87 -18.62 16.94
C ARG A 166 5.84 -19.65 16.35
N LYS A 167 5.61 -20.12 15.12
CA LYS A 167 6.40 -21.21 14.52
C LYS A 167 7.77 -20.77 13.96
N LEU A 168 7.92 -19.54 13.49
CA LEU A 168 9.10 -19.12 12.73
C LEU A 168 10.27 -18.67 13.62
N LYS A 169 11.52 -19.02 13.27
CA LYS A 169 12.70 -18.61 14.06
C LYS A 169 12.86 -17.09 14.11
N THR A 170 13.18 -16.57 15.30
CA THR A 170 13.26 -15.14 15.66
C THR A 170 14.11 -14.30 14.69
N ASN A 171 15.23 -14.85 14.22
CA ASN A 171 16.19 -14.15 13.35
C ASN A 171 15.70 -13.98 11.89
N ARG A 172 14.66 -14.71 11.46
CA ARG A 172 14.15 -14.66 10.08
C ARG A 172 12.74 -14.08 9.96
N LEU A 173 12.10 -13.71 11.08
CA LEU A 173 10.74 -13.15 11.11
C LEU A 173 10.57 -12.00 10.11
N GLY A 174 11.58 -11.15 9.96
CA GLY A 174 11.51 -10.04 9.02
C GLY A 174 11.57 -10.37 7.54
N ILE A 175 12.22 -11.48 7.17
CA ILE A 175 12.24 -11.94 5.79
C ILE A 175 10.87 -12.55 5.45
N TYR A 176 10.27 -13.28 6.40
CA TYR A 176 8.96 -13.88 6.20
C TYR A 176 7.84 -12.85 6.08
N THR A 177 7.84 -11.79 6.91
CA THR A 177 6.88 -10.69 6.75
C THR A 177 7.03 -10.00 5.41
N LEU A 178 8.27 -9.80 4.93
CA LEU A 178 8.54 -9.23 3.61
C LEU A 178 7.98 -10.09 2.49
N VAL A 179 8.27 -11.40 2.52
CA VAL A 179 7.82 -12.34 1.49
C VAL A 179 6.30 -12.41 1.46
N LEU A 180 5.64 -12.45 2.63
CA LEU A 180 4.19 -12.49 2.72
C LEU A 180 3.53 -11.19 2.25
N GLN A 181 4.13 -10.03 2.58
CA GLN A 181 3.74 -8.72 2.03
C GLN A 181 3.84 -8.69 0.51
N VAL A 182 4.98 -9.12 -0.04
CA VAL A 182 5.20 -9.18 -1.49
C VAL A 182 4.18 -10.10 -2.15
N LEU A 183 3.96 -11.29 -1.60
CA LEU A 183 2.99 -12.26 -2.13
C LEU A 183 1.58 -11.69 -2.11
N LEU A 184 1.17 -10.99 -1.04
CA LEU A 184 -0.16 -10.42 -0.94
C LEU A 184 -0.36 -9.18 -1.81
N ILE A 185 0.65 -8.34 -1.99
CA ILE A 185 0.62 -7.26 -2.99
C ILE A 185 0.48 -7.85 -4.39
N PHE A 186 1.24 -8.91 -4.68
CA PHE A 186 1.15 -9.61 -5.96
C PHE A 186 -0.22 -10.24 -6.14
N ALA A 187 -0.78 -10.88 -5.10
CA ALA A 187 -2.12 -11.45 -5.11
C ALA A 187 -3.22 -10.37 -5.21
N LEU A 188 -3.00 -9.15 -4.70
CA LEU A 188 -3.93 -8.03 -4.87
C LEU A 188 -3.95 -7.55 -6.32
N ILE A 189 -2.77 -7.36 -6.92
CA ILE A 189 -2.64 -6.91 -8.30
C ILE A 189 -3.18 -7.97 -9.24
N LEU A 190 -2.71 -9.21 -9.09
CA LEU A 190 -3.16 -10.33 -9.90
C LEU A 190 -4.63 -10.62 -9.63
N GLY A 191 -5.06 -10.64 -8.37
CA GLY A 191 -6.46 -10.85 -8.00
C GLY A 191 -7.36 -9.87 -8.73
N TYR A 192 -7.14 -8.56 -8.58
CA TYR A 192 -7.98 -7.56 -9.26
C TYR A 192 -7.92 -7.67 -10.80
N GLN A 193 -6.71 -7.77 -11.36
CA GLN A 193 -6.51 -7.71 -12.81
C GLN A 193 -6.89 -9.02 -13.52
N PHE A 194 -6.56 -10.19 -12.95
CA PHE A 194 -6.97 -11.50 -13.46
C PHE A 194 -8.46 -11.77 -13.23
N VAL A 195 -9.04 -11.38 -12.08
CA VAL A 195 -10.51 -11.41 -11.91
C VAL A 195 -11.10 -10.60 -13.06
N SER A 196 -10.74 -9.32 -13.20
CA SER A 196 -11.28 -8.50 -14.29
C SER A 196 -11.10 -9.16 -15.66
N TYR A 197 -9.91 -9.66 -16.01
CA TYR A 197 -9.61 -10.27 -17.31
C TYR A 197 -10.32 -11.62 -17.55
N ILE A 198 -10.31 -12.54 -16.59
CA ILE A 198 -10.98 -13.84 -16.68
C ILE A 198 -12.51 -13.64 -16.80
N PHE A 199 -13.06 -12.67 -16.08
CA PHE A 199 -14.51 -12.42 -16.08
C PHE A 199 -15.00 -11.66 -17.32
N THR A 200 -14.13 -11.01 -18.09
CA THR A 200 -14.54 -10.12 -19.19
C THR A 200 -13.98 -10.51 -20.56
N GLY A 201 -12.90 -11.29 -20.63
CA GLY A 201 -12.21 -11.65 -21.88
C GLY A 201 -11.59 -10.45 -22.64
N ARG A 202 -11.89 -9.22 -22.22
CA ARG A 202 -11.32 -7.96 -22.68
C ARG A 202 -11.25 -6.99 -21.50
N PRO A 203 -10.15 -6.26 -21.32
CA PRO A 203 -10.03 -5.32 -20.21
C PRO A 203 -11.12 -4.25 -20.31
N GLY A 204 -12.01 -4.19 -19.31
CA GLY A 204 -13.06 -3.17 -19.21
C GLY A 204 -14.35 -3.41 -20.02
N SER A 205 -14.63 -4.63 -20.50
CA SER A 205 -15.94 -4.97 -21.08
C SER A 205 -16.95 -5.52 -20.05
N ALA A 206 -18.24 -5.45 -20.39
CA ALA A 206 -19.35 -5.80 -19.51
C ALA A 206 -19.22 -7.20 -18.91
N ILE A 207 -19.39 -7.25 -17.59
CA ILE A 207 -19.09 -8.37 -16.68
C ILE A 207 -20.20 -9.44 -16.68
N SER A 208 -21.35 -9.15 -17.30
CA SER A 208 -22.61 -9.88 -17.07
C SER A 208 -22.59 -11.35 -17.49
N ASN A 209 -22.01 -11.68 -18.66
CA ASN A 209 -22.25 -13.00 -19.27
C ASN A 209 -21.34 -14.12 -18.75
N HIS A 210 -20.12 -13.80 -18.31
CA HIS A 210 -19.18 -14.81 -17.79
C HIS A 210 -19.29 -15.02 -16.28
N LEU A 211 -19.64 -13.98 -15.52
CA LEU A 211 -19.85 -14.11 -14.07
C LEU A 211 -21.08 -14.99 -13.77
N TYR A 212 -22.12 -14.90 -14.60
CA TYR A 212 -23.26 -15.84 -14.55
C TYR A 212 -22.83 -17.30 -14.78
N ASN A 213 -21.94 -17.56 -15.75
CA ASN A 213 -21.44 -18.91 -16.03
C ASN A 213 -20.55 -19.45 -14.89
N ILE A 214 -19.72 -18.61 -14.26
CA ILE A 214 -18.85 -19.05 -13.15
C ILE A 214 -19.65 -19.20 -11.85
N GLN A 215 -20.68 -18.37 -11.64
CA GLN A 215 -21.66 -18.56 -10.58
C GLN A 215 -22.42 -19.88 -10.78
N LYS A 216 -22.81 -20.22 -12.01
CA LYS A 216 -23.43 -21.50 -12.36
C LYS A 216 -22.49 -22.70 -12.10
N ASN A 217 -21.18 -22.51 -12.23
CA ASN A 217 -20.17 -23.52 -11.91
C ASN A 217 -19.87 -23.65 -10.39
N GLY A 218 -20.48 -22.81 -9.53
CA GLY A 218 -20.35 -22.90 -8.07
C GLY A 218 -19.00 -22.45 -7.48
N LEU A 219 -18.02 -22.05 -8.30
CA LEU A 219 -16.69 -21.66 -7.84
C LEU A 219 -16.69 -20.37 -7.00
N ILE A 220 -17.62 -19.45 -7.27
CA ILE A 220 -17.73 -18.17 -6.54
C ILE A 220 -18.19 -18.40 -5.10
N ASP A 221 -18.96 -19.47 -4.86
CA ASP A 221 -19.53 -19.78 -3.55
C ASP A 221 -18.47 -20.23 -2.52
N TYR A 222 -17.24 -20.51 -2.93
CA TYR A 222 -16.14 -20.80 -1.99
C TYR A 222 -15.45 -19.55 -1.45
N PHE A 223 -15.67 -18.39 -2.07
CA PHE A 223 -15.07 -17.14 -1.62
C PHE A 223 -15.89 -16.55 -0.47
N PRO A 224 -15.28 -16.20 0.68
CA PRO A 224 -16.02 -15.58 1.79
C PRO A 224 -16.77 -14.32 1.36
N GLN A 225 -16.23 -13.57 0.41
CA GLN A 225 -16.86 -12.37 -0.15
C GLN A 225 -18.23 -12.67 -0.77
N ALA A 226 -18.44 -13.84 -1.35
CA ALA A 226 -19.72 -14.26 -1.90
C ALA A 226 -20.76 -14.52 -0.80
N TRP A 227 -20.35 -15.11 0.32
CA TRP A 227 -21.23 -15.37 1.46
C TRP A 227 -21.82 -14.08 2.03
N PHE A 228 -20.96 -13.05 2.17
CA PHE A 228 -21.41 -11.74 2.63
C PHE A 228 -22.16 -10.95 1.56
N ALA A 229 -21.82 -11.11 0.27
CA ALA A 229 -22.51 -10.45 -0.86
C ALA A 229 -23.92 -11.00 -1.11
N PHE A 230 -24.20 -12.23 -0.70
CA PHE A 230 -25.53 -12.83 -0.79
C PHE A 230 -26.55 -12.09 0.11
N LEU A 231 -26.13 -11.63 1.29
CA LEU A 231 -26.98 -10.93 2.26
C LEU A 231 -27.74 -9.73 1.68
N PRO A 232 -27.07 -8.73 1.05
CA PRO A 232 -27.75 -7.58 0.47
C PRO A 232 -28.46 -7.87 -0.86
N ALA A 233 -28.17 -9.01 -1.51
CA ALA A 233 -28.71 -9.38 -2.83
C ALA A 233 -30.05 -10.13 -2.77
N THR A 234 -30.48 -10.57 -1.58
CA THR A 234 -31.70 -11.38 -1.43
C THR A 234 -32.97 -10.68 -1.98
N HIS A 235 -33.73 -11.38 -2.83
CA HIS A 235 -34.95 -10.88 -3.48
C HIS A 235 -36.10 -10.65 -2.49
N ARG A 236 -37.03 -9.75 -2.87
CA ARG A 236 -38.14 -9.22 -2.06
C ARG A 236 -39.21 -10.27 -1.67
N ASN A 237 -39.14 -11.47 -2.24
CA ASN A 237 -40.09 -12.57 -2.01
C ASN A 237 -39.38 -13.86 -1.57
N ALA A 238 -38.47 -13.79 -0.59
CA ALA A 238 -37.96 -14.99 0.05
C ALA A 238 -39.03 -15.53 1.01
N VAL A 239 -39.81 -16.49 0.51
CA VAL A 239 -40.50 -17.48 1.35
C VAL A 239 -39.46 -18.07 2.32
N PHE A 240 -39.87 -18.42 3.54
CA PHE A 240 -39.04 -18.95 4.62
C PHE A 240 -38.39 -20.31 4.28
N ASP A 241 -37.53 -20.35 3.28
CA ASP A 241 -36.68 -21.50 3.01
C ASP A 241 -35.52 -21.51 4.02
N ILE A 242 -35.39 -22.64 4.71
CA ILE A 242 -34.32 -22.93 5.68
C ILE A 242 -32.93 -22.67 5.07
N SER A 243 -32.77 -22.90 3.76
CA SER A 243 -31.54 -22.65 3.02
C SER A 243 -31.14 -21.15 2.97
N ILE A 244 -32.11 -20.24 2.89
CA ILE A 244 -31.88 -18.79 2.88
C ILE A 244 -31.53 -18.33 4.30
N ILE A 245 -32.23 -18.83 5.32
CA ILE A 245 -31.95 -18.53 6.73
C ILE A 245 -30.52 -18.95 7.11
N LEU A 246 -30.11 -20.16 6.74
CA LEU A 246 -28.73 -20.64 6.94
C LEU A 246 -27.70 -19.77 6.22
N LYS A 247 -27.94 -19.42 4.96
CA LYS A 247 -27.05 -18.51 4.20
C LYS A 247 -26.96 -17.11 4.82
N THR A 248 -27.97 -16.69 5.58
CA THR A 248 -28.01 -15.37 6.22
C THR A 248 -27.26 -15.37 7.55
N ILE A 249 -27.43 -16.42 8.36
CA ILE A 249 -26.86 -16.51 9.72
C ILE A 249 -25.39 -16.95 9.68
N LEU A 250 -25.03 -17.85 8.77
CA LEU A 250 -23.69 -18.45 8.72
C LEU A 250 -22.54 -17.43 8.62
N PRO A 251 -22.59 -16.38 7.77
CA PRO A 251 -21.50 -15.41 7.67
C PRO A 251 -21.26 -14.63 8.98
N VAL A 252 -22.34 -14.30 9.70
CA VAL A 252 -22.26 -13.61 10.99
C VAL A 252 -21.64 -14.50 12.06
N VAL A 253 -22.08 -15.77 12.13
CA VAL A 253 -21.52 -16.76 13.06
C VAL A 253 -20.04 -17.00 12.78
N VAL A 254 -19.66 -17.16 11.51
CA VAL A 254 -18.27 -17.35 11.09
C VAL A 254 -17.40 -16.13 11.45
N CYS A 255 -17.91 -14.92 11.29
CA CYS A 255 -17.22 -13.71 11.74
C CYS A 255 -17.01 -13.72 13.26
N PHE A 256 -18.03 -14.07 14.03
CA PHE A 256 -17.92 -14.14 15.50
C PHE A 256 -16.93 -15.21 15.97
N LEU A 257 -16.96 -16.39 15.36
CA LEU A 257 -16.00 -17.46 15.61
C LEU A 257 -14.56 -17.03 15.30
N SER A 258 -14.34 -16.27 14.22
CA SER A 258 -13.00 -15.76 13.88
C SER A 258 -12.44 -14.84 14.96
N TYR A 259 -13.29 -13.98 15.54
CA TYR A 259 -12.91 -13.08 16.63
C TYR A 259 -12.53 -13.85 17.89
N LEU A 260 -13.36 -14.83 18.28
CA LEU A 260 -13.09 -15.67 19.45
C LEU A 260 -11.80 -16.48 19.26
N THR A 261 -11.61 -17.08 18.08
CA THR A 261 -10.42 -17.87 17.75
C THR A 261 -9.15 -17.04 17.90
N LEU A 262 -9.14 -15.82 17.36
CA LEU A 262 -8.01 -14.90 17.50
C LEU A 262 -7.77 -14.52 18.98
N LYS A 263 -8.83 -14.20 19.72
CA LYS A 263 -8.73 -13.81 21.14
C LYS A 263 -8.12 -14.93 21.98
N TYR A 264 -8.66 -16.16 21.89
CA TYR A 264 -8.16 -17.29 22.67
C TYR A 264 -6.72 -17.65 22.28
N TYR A 265 -6.40 -17.61 20.99
CA TYR A 265 -5.04 -17.87 20.53
C TYR A 265 -4.03 -16.85 21.07
N LEU A 266 -4.40 -15.57 21.07
CA LEU A 266 -3.56 -14.52 21.64
C LEU A 266 -3.41 -14.70 23.15
N LEU A 267 -4.49 -14.97 23.90
CA LEU A 267 -4.41 -15.18 25.35
C LEU A 267 -3.42 -16.29 25.73
N GLU A 268 -3.44 -17.42 25.02
CA GLU A 268 -2.54 -18.55 25.30
C GLU A 268 -1.07 -18.26 24.91
N ASN A 269 -0.85 -17.51 23.83
CA ASN A 269 0.47 -17.39 23.21
C ASN A 269 1.11 -16.00 23.36
N TYR A 270 0.46 -15.06 24.06
CA TYR A 270 0.88 -13.66 24.12
C TYR A 270 2.29 -13.49 24.70
N SER A 271 2.58 -14.15 25.82
CA SER A 271 3.87 -14.09 26.52
C SER A 271 5.02 -14.57 25.62
N LEU A 272 4.84 -15.72 24.95
CA LEU A 272 5.81 -16.29 24.02
C LEU A 272 6.06 -15.38 22.79
N ILE A 273 4.99 -14.79 22.24
CA ILE A 273 5.09 -13.85 21.12
C ILE A 273 5.85 -12.59 21.56
N ARG A 274 5.52 -12.05 22.75
CA ARG A 274 6.16 -10.88 23.34
C ARG A 274 7.65 -11.07 23.54
N GLU A 275 8.05 -12.15 24.21
CA GLU A 275 9.46 -12.46 24.46
C GLU A 275 10.23 -12.63 23.16
N LYS A 276 9.68 -13.37 22.20
CA LYS A 276 10.33 -13.59 20.90
C LYS A 276 10.57 -12.29 20.16
N ILE A 277 9.62 -11.35 20.22
CA ILE A 277 9.80 -10.02 19.66
C ILE A 277 10.90 -9.27 20.41
N ILE A 278 10.96 -9.33 21.74
CA ILE A 278 12.03 -8.69 22.53
C ILE A 278 13.41 -9.30 22.19
N TYR A 279 13.54 -10.62 22.11
CA TYR A 279 14.80 -11.28 21.77
C TYR A 279 15.24 -11.06 20.32
N SER A 280 14.31 -10.80 19.39
CA SER A 280 14.66 -10.33 18.04
C SER A 280 15.34 -8.94 18.05
N ARG A 281 15.24 -8.19 19.16
CA ARG A 281 15.80 -6.84 19.34
C ARG A 281 17.23 -6.84 19.85
N GLY A 282 17.72 -7.96 20.40
CA GLY A 282 19.11 -8.05 20.83
C GLY A 282 19.99 -7.82 19.61
N PHE A 283 20.64 -6.65 19.53
CA PHE A 283 21.64 -6.32 18.54
C PHE A 283 22.79 -7.34 18.63
N LYS A 284 22.60 -8.54 18.07
CA LYS A 284 23.72 -9.29 17.52
C LYS A 284 24.13 -8.47 16.33
N GLY A 285 25.13 -7.60 16.54
CA GLY A 285 25.87 -7.00 15.45
C GLY A 285 26.17 -8.11 14.46
N GLU A 286 25.49 -8.08 13.32
CA GLU A 286 25.79 -9.02 12.26
C GLU A 286 27.29 -8.89 11.98
N ASN A 287 28.03 -9.99 12.19
CA ASN A 287 29.41 -10.08 11.77
C ASN A 287 29.49 -9.56 10.33
N PRO A 288 30.42 -8.63 10.02
CA PRO A 288 30.49 -7.97 8.71
C PRO A 288 30.91 -8.93 7.57
N SER A 289 30.99 -10.24 7.81
CA SER A 289 31.45 -11.23 6.85
C SER A 289 30.30 -12.11 6.37
N LYS A 290 29.83 -11.83 5.14
CA LYS A 290 29.77 -12.82 4.05
C LYS A 290 29.31 -12.11 2.77
N LYS A 291 30.32 -11.81 1.94
CA LYS A 291 30.30 -11.48 0.49
C LYS A 291 28.93 -11.06 -0.06
N LYS A 292 28.63 -9.75 -0.08
CA LYS A 292 27.46 -9.21 -0.81
C LYS A 292 27.92 -8.60 -2.14
N ILE A 293 27.52 -9.25 -3.23
CA ILE A 293 27.34 -8.75 -4.61
C ILE A 293 28.27 -7.58 -5.00
N PHE A 294 29.48 -7.94 -5.47
CA PHE A 294 30.57 -7.05 -5.89
C PHE A 294 30.12 -5.94 -6.87
N LEU A 295 29.14 -6.24 -7.75
CA LEU A 295 28.57 -5.31 -8.73
C LEU A 295 27.90 -4.07 -8.12
N PHE A 296 27.13 -4.22 -7.02
CA PHE A 296 26.46 -3.08 -6.38
C PHE A 296 27.41 -2.21 -5.54
N GLU A 297 28.57 -2.73 -5.17
CA GLU A 297 29.57 -1.99 -4.41
C GLU A 297 30.52 -1.20 -5.32
N LEU A 298 30.91 -1.78 -6.45
CA LEU A 298 31.63 -1.10 -7.52
C LEU A 298 30.79 -0.02 -8.19
N ALA A 299 29.54 -0.33 -8.58
CA ALA A 299 28.62 0.68 -9.11
C ALA A 299 28.40 1.81 -8.10
N GLY A 300 28.21 1.50 -6.82
CA GLY A 300 28.08 2.51 -5.77
C GLY A 300 29.31 3.41 -5.60
N LYS A 301 30.53 2.89 -5.78
CA LYS A 301 31.78 3.67 -5.71
C LYS A 301 31.99 4.54 -6.95
N ILE A 302 31.68 4.04 -8.14
CA ILE A 302 31.80 4.78 -9.41
C ILE A 302 30.75 5.89 -9.48
N ILE A 303 29.51 5.56 -9.16
CA ILE A 303 28.39 6.51 -9.11
C ILE A 303 28.63 7.55 -8.00
N GLY A 304 29.20 7.14 -6.87
CA GLY A 304 29.58 8.03 -5.79
C GLY A 304 30.68 9.03 -6.13
N ARG A 305 31.54 8.76 -7.13
CA ARG A 305 32.56 9.72 -7.60
C ARG A 305 32.07 10.63 -8.72
N ILE A 306 31.24 10.13 -9.64
CA ILE A 306 30.83 10.88 -10.84
C ILE A 306 29.55 11.70 -10.59
N TYR A 307 28.56 11.08 -9.94
CA TYR A 307 27.22 11.63 -9.80
C TYR A 307 27.02 12.40 -8.49
N ILE A 308 27.82 12.14 -7.46
CA ILE A 308 27.76 12.78 -6.15
C ILE A 308 29.06 13.56 -5.95
N ARG A 309 28.98 14.90 -6.00
CA ARG A 309 30.18 15.76 -6.03
C ARG A 309 30.47 16.42 -4.69
N ASP A 310 29.43 16.68 -3.88
CA ASP A 310 29.58 17.38 -2.61
C ASP A 310 29.64 16.42 -1.41
N HIS A 311 30.44 16.77 -0.41
CA HIS A 311 30.60 15.96 0.81
C HIS A 311 29.28 15.84 1.60
N SER A 312 28.47 16.91 1.61
CA SER A 312 27.14 16.90 2.24
C SER A 312 26.16 15.98 1.50
N GLU A 313 26.20 15.96 0.16
CA GLU A 313 25.41 15.02 -0.66
C GLU A 313 25.88 13.58 -0.46
N GLN A 314 27.19 13.36 -0.37
CA GLN A 314 27.78 12.04 -0.17
C GLN A 314 27.42 11.47 1.20
N SER A 315 27.40 12.32 2.22
CA SER A 315 27.03 11.94 3.58
C SER A 315 25.56 11.50 3.64
N SER A 316 24.65 12.29 3.05
CA SER A 316 23.21 11.94 3.04
C SER A 316 22.90 10.71 2.20
N TYR A 317 23.54 10.58 1.02
CA TYR A 317 23.41 9.38 0.20
C TYR A 317 23.93 8.12 0.92
N THR A 318 25.09 8.22 1.57
CA THR A 318 25.70 7.11 2.31
C THR A 318 24.86 6.73 3.52
N LEU A 319 24.30 7.71 4.23
CA LEU A 319 23.34 7.49 5.29
C LEU A 319 22.14 6.68 4.78
N MET A 320 21.47 7.15 3.72
CA MET A 320 20.32 6.45 3.13
C MET A 320 20.67 5.03 2.67
N ARG A 321 21.82 4.86 2.03
CA ARG A 321 22.32 3.55 1.59
C ARG A 321 22.55 2.60 2.77
N ASN A 322 23.18 3.08 3.83
CA ASN A 322 23.45 2.28 5.03
C ASN A 322 22.16 1.89 5.75
N LEU A 323 21.19 2.79 5.80
CA LEU A 323 19.87 2.52 6.36
C LEU A 323 19.12 1.50 5.53
N PHE A 324 19.10 1.65 4.20
CA PHE A 324 18.51 0.65 3.32
C PHE A 324 19.15 -0.73 3.47
N LYS A 325 20.46 -0.80 3.76
CA LYS A 325 21.15 -2.07 3.99
C LYS A 325 20.88 -2.67 5.37
N ARG A 326 20.83 -1.84 6.42
CA ARG A 326 20.82 -2.28 7.83
C ARG A 326 19.42 -2.32 8.43
N ASP A 327 18.60 -1.30 8.19
CA ASP A 327 17.27 -1.20 8.77
C ASP A 327 16.27 -2.11 8.02
N LYS A 328 15.63 -2.99 8.77
CA LYS A 328 14.59 -3.88 8.27
C LYS A 328 13.32 -3.09 7.94
N ALA A 329 12.92 -2.13 8.76
CA ALA A 329 11.69 -1.36 8.56
C ALA A 329 11.74 -0.58 7.24
N VAL A 330 12.89 0.01 6.96
CA VAL A 330 13.17 0.70 5.68
C VAL A 330 13.03 -0.25 4.49
N ARG A 331 13.64 -1.44 4.55
CA ARG A 331 13.56 -2.43 3.46
C ARG A 331 12.13 -2.91 3.24
N LEU A 332 11.39 -3.17 4.32
CA LEU A 332 9.99 -3.57 4.27
C LEU A 332 9.08 -2.49 3.67
N ASN A 333 9.41 -1.21 3.85
CA ASN A 333 8.63 -0.12 3.27
C ASN A 333 8.91 0.07 1.76
N ILE A 334 10.14 -0.18 1.30
CA ILE A 334 10.59 0.15 -0.06
C ILE A 334 10.48 -1.05 -1.02
N LEU A 335 10.97 -2.23 -0.61
CA LEU A 335 11.10 -3.39 -1.52
C LEU A 335 9.75 -3.92 -2.02
N PRO A 336 8.72 -4.10 -1.17
CA PRO A 336 7.43 -4.61 -1.65
C PRO A 336 6.76 -3.67 -2.64
N MET A 337 7.02 -2.37 -2.55
CA MET A 337 6.44 -1.38 -3.45
C MET A 337 6.99 -1.52 -4.89
N ILE A 338 8.24 -1.94 -5.08
CA ILE A 338 8.83 -2.20 -6.40
C ILE A 338 8.06 -3.29 -7.17
N VAL A 339 7.45 -4.24 -6.44
CA VAL A 339 6.69 -5.35 -7.02
C VAL A 339 5.44 -4.85 -7.73
N ILE A 340 4.88 -3.69 -7.35
CA ILE A 340 3.64 -3.16 -7.93
C ILE A 340 3.76 -2.86 -9.43
N PRO A 341 4.65 -1.97 -9.89
CA PRO A 341 4.83 -1.67 -11.31
C PRO A 341 5.29 -2.90 -12.10
N CYS A 342 6.15 -3.73 -11.51
CA CYS A 342 6.63 -4.95 -12.16
C CYS A 342 5.51 -5.98 -12.35
N GLY A 343 4.66 -6.17 -11.34
CA GLY A 343 3.50 -7.06 -11.40
C GLY A 343 2.47 -6.61 -12.42
N LEU A 344 2.22 -5.29 -12.51
CA LEU A 344 1.37 -4.71 -13.56
C LEU A 344 1.95 -4.91 -14.96
N ALA A 345 3.26 -4.71 -15.13
CA ALA A 345 3.92 -4.95 -16.41
C ALA A 345 3.89 -6.43 -16.82
N LEU A 346 4.14 -7.35 -15.87
CA LEU A 346 4.02 -8.79 -16.09
C LEU A 346 2.59 -9.19 -16.46
N PHE A 347 1.59 -8.66 -15.76
CA PHE A 347 0.20 -8.91 -16.08
C PHE A 347 -0.13 -8.43 -17.51
N ALA A 348 0.20 -7.18 -17.83
CA ALA A 348 -0.04 -6.60 -19.14
C ALA A 348 0.74 -7.30 -20.27
N TYR A 349 1.88 -7.92 -19.92
CA TYR A 349 2.62 -8.82 -20.80
C TYR A 349 1.79 -10.07 -21.11
N ILE A 350 1.39 -10.83 -20.07
CA ILE A 350 0.63 -12.09 -20.18
C ILE A 350 -0.71 -11.91 -20.92
N THR A 351 -1.43 -10.81 -20.66
CA THR A 351 -2.76 -10.59 -21.23
C THR A 351 -2.75 -9.96 -22.63
N ASN A 352 -1.57 -9.74 -23.23
CA ASN A 352 -1.45 -9.07 -24.52
C ASN A 352 -2.02 -7.63 -24.57
N GLN A 353 -2.04 -6.93 -23.43
CA GLN A 353 -2.66 -5.59 -23.28
C GLN A 353 -1.65 -4.42 -23.30
N LEU A 354 -0.48 -4.64 -23.88
CA LEU A 354 0.51 -3.57 -24.12
C LEU A 354 0.53 -3.28 -25.62
N PRO A 355 -0.31 -2.33 -26.10
CA PRO A 355 -0.24 -1.91 -27.49
C PRO A 355 1.11 -1.27 -27.77
N VAL A 356 1.62 -1.42 -28.99
CA VAL A 356 2.88 -0.81 -29.43
C VAL A 356 2.71 0.72 -29.35
N PRO A 357 3.52 1.42 -28.55
CA PRO A 357 3.45 2.87 -28.47
C PRO A 357 3.82 3.49 -29.82
N PHE A 358 3.29 4.67 -30.11
CA PHE A 358 3.52 5.43 -31.37
C PHE A 358 2.91 4.81 -32.63
N SER A 359 2.15 3.72 -32.52
CA SER A 359 1.36 3.21 -33.64
C SER A 359 0.14 4.10 -33.91
N SER A 360 -0.30 4.21 -35.16
CA SER A 360 -1.50 4.97 -35.55
C SER A 360 -2.77 4.52 -34.80
N ASN A 361 -2.81 3.25 -34.38
CA ASN A 361 -3.91 2.66 -33.63
C ASN A 361 -3.77 2.75 -32.10
N TYR A 362 -2.71 3.38 -31.58
CA TYR A 362 -2.43 3.42 -30.15
C TYR A 362 -3.60 3.98 -29.32
N PHE A 363 -4.21 5.08 -29.75
CA PHE A 363 -5.35 5.68 -29.04
C PHE A 363 -6.64 4.89 -29.19
N ASN A 364 -6.85 4.24 -30.35
CA ASN A 364 -8.00 3.39 -30.59
C ASN A 364 -8.00 2.16 -29.66
N THR A 365 -6.82 1.67 -29.30
CA THR A 365 -6.65 0.53 -28.39
C THR A 365 -6.80 0.85 -26.90
N LYS A 366 -7.05 2.11 -26.51
CA LYS A 366 -7.23 2.57 -25.12
C LYS A 366 -6.13 2.03 -24.18
N PRO A 367 -4.93 2.62 -24.18
CA PRO A 367 -3.71 2.09 -23.55
C PRO A 367 -3.70 2.25 -22.02
N VAL A 368 -4.68 1.67 -21.33
CA VAL A 368 -4.88 1.80 -19.87
C VAL A 368 -3.65 1.33 -19.09
N PHE A 369 -2.98 0.26 -19.53
CA PHE A 369 -1.83 -0.30 -18.81
C PHE A 369 -0.58 0.56 -18.86
N HIS A 370 -0.31 1.26 -19.97
CA HIS A 370 0.82 2.20 -20.04
C HIS A 370 0.64 3.35 -19.04
N ILE A 371 -0.59 3.85 -18.92
CA ILE A 371 -0.98 4.88 -17.95
C ILE A 371 -0.88 4.33 -16.52
N SER A 372 -1.41 3.12 -16.26
CA SER A 372 -1.36 2.50 -14.94
C SER A 372 0.06 2.21 -14.47
N ILE A 373 0.96 1.80 -15.36
CA ILE A 373 2.38 1.57 -15.04
C ILE A 373 3.04 2.89 -14.64
N LEU A 374 2.88 3.96 -15.44
CA LEU A 374 3.43 5.28 -15.09
C LEU A 374 2.93 5.76 -13.72
N LEU A 375 1.62 5.71 -13.49
CA LEU A 375 1.02 6.11 -12.22
C LEU A 375 1.55 5.26 -11.06
N SER A 376 1.69 3.95 -11.25
CA SER A 376 2.21 3.06 -10.22
C SER A 376 3.65 3.38 -9.84
N VAL A 377 4.51 3.75 -10.80
CA VAL A 377 5.90 4.17 -10.52
C VAL A 377 5.92 5.44 -9.69
N LEU A 378 5.07 6.42 -10.00
CA LEU A 378 4.96 7.66 -9.23
C LEU A 378 4.48 7.41 -7.79
N VAL A 379 3.49 6.55 -7.62
CA VAL A 379 2.96 6.16 -6.30
C VAL A 379 4.04 5.46 -5.47
N VAL A 380 4.74 4.48 -6.07
CA VAL A 380 5.82 3.72 -5.40
C VAL A 380 6.97 4.62 -4.98
N LEU A 381 7.34 5.58 -5.82
CA LEU A 381 8.37 6.56 -5.49
C LEU A 381 7.96 7.40 -4.29
N ASN A 382 6.73 7.93 -4.29
CA ASN A 382 6.22 8.75 -3.19
C ASN A 382 6.05 7.97 -1.87
N THR A 383 5.53 6.74 -1.93
CA THR A 383 5.42 5.89 -0.73
C THR A 383 6.80 5.51 -0.19
N GLY A 384 7.78 5.24 -1.07
CA GLY A 384 9.17 5.05 -0.70
C GLY A 384 9.81 6.29 -0.04
N ILE A 385 9.50 7.49 -0.53
CA ILE A 385 9.95 8.76 0.06
C ILE A 385 9.42 8.95 1.48
N LEU A 386 8.15 8.67 1.70
CA LEU A 386 7.54 8.79 3.02
C LEU A 386 7.95 7.69 3.98
N GLY A 387 8.18 6.48 3.47
CA GLY A 387 8.64 5.34 4.25
C GLY A 387 9.99 5.56 4.93
N LEU A 388 10.84 6.46 4.43
CA LEU A 388 12.12 6.84 5.08
C LEU A 388 11.99 8.00 6.08
N LYS A 389 10.94 8.82 5.97
CA LYS A 389 10.70 9.91 6.93
C LYS A 389 10.19 9.38 8.26
N VAL A 390 9.47 8.26 8.21
CA VAL A 390 8.81 7.62 9.34
C VAL A 390 9.73 6.56 9.94
N THR A 391 10.11 6.72 11.20
CA THR A 391 11.15 5.87 11.81
C THR A 391 10.78 5.46 13.22
N SER A 392 11.29 4.30 13.66
CA SER A 392 11.09 3.82 15.03
C SER A 392 11.96 4.56 16.06
N TYR A 393 12.89 5.40 15.61
CA TYR A 393 13.92 6.02 16.45
C TYR A 393 13.89 7.54 16.27
N THR A 394 12.76 8.17 16.61
CA THR A 394 12.59 9.62 16.43
C THR A 394 13.43 10.48 17.33
N GLY A 395 13.89 9.93 18.45
CA GLY A 395 14.93 10.55 19.25
C GLY A 395 16.15 10.94 18.40
N VAL A 396 16.49 10.18 17.36
CA VAL A 396 17.68 10.42 16.51
C VAL A 396 17.59 11.72 15.70
N SER A 397 16.42 12.38 15.64
CA SER A 397 16.28 13.70 15.02
C SER A 397 17.19 14.76 15.65
N TRP A 398 17.57 14.63 16.93
CA TRP A 398 18.52 15.52 17.60
C TRP A 398 19.88 15.56 16.91
N ILE A 399 20.26 14.50 16.16
CA ILE A 399 21.54 14.47 15.43
C ILE A 399 21.60 15.61 14.39
N TYR A 400 20.48 15.98 13.78
CA TYR A 400 20.45 17.10 12.84
C TYR A 400 20.56 18.46 13.53
N ASP A 401 20.21 18.52 14.82
CA ASP A 401 20.37 19.73 15.63
C ASP A 401 21.80 19.82 16.19
N ALA A 402 22.42 18.68 16.54
CA ALA A 402 23.79 18.60 17.04
C ALA A 402 24.86 18.71 15.93
N TYR A 403 24.57 18.20 14.73
CA TYR A 403 25.42 18.38 13.55
C TYR A 403 24.61 19.09 12.44
N PRO A 404 24.58 20.44 12.48
CA PRO A 404 23.66 21.19 11.66
C PRO A 404 23.98 21.00 10.17
N VAL A 405 23.00 20.44 9.47
CA VAL A 405 23.10 20.12 8.05
C VAL A 405 23.04 21.40 7.22
N TYR A 406 24.21 21.99 6.94
CA TYR A 406 24.32 23.16 6.06
C TYR A 406 25.14 22.86 4.80
N PRO A 407 24.64 23.21 3.60
CA PRO A 407 23.28 23.67 3.28
C PRO A 407 22.27 22.50 3.18
N LYS A 408 21.08 22.65 3.79
CA LYS A 408 19.99 21.63 3.78
C LYS A 408 19.63 21.13 2.38
N ASN A 409 19.68 22.03 1.38
CA ASN A 409 19.33 21.71 0.00
C ASN A 409 20.25 20.65 -0.62
N ARG A 410 21.56 20.73 -0.37
CA ARG A 410 22.52 19.74 -0.87
C ARG A 410 22.36 18.40 -0.17
N PHE A 411 22.08 18.42 1.13
CA PHE A 411 21.76 17.19 1.85
C PHE A 411 20.51 16.49 1.27
N ILE A 412 19.44 17.23 1.00
CA ILE A 412 18.23 16.71 0.35
C ILE A 412 18.54 16.18 -1.06
N ASN A 413 19.43 16.84 -1.81
CA ASN A 413 19.83 16.36 -3.13
C ASN A 413 20.48 14.97 -3.08
N GLY A 414 21.31 14.67 -2.08
CA GLY A 414 21.87 13.33 -1.91
C GLY A 414 20.81 12.26 -1.60
N ILE A 415 19.75 12.61 -0.87
CA ILE A 415 18.58 11.73 -0.64
C ILE A 415 17.82 11.48 -1.96
N ARG A 416 17.57 12.53 -2.74
CA ARG A 416 16.93 12.42 -4.05
C ARG A 416 17.72 11.49 -4.99
N LYS A 417 19.04 11.64 -5.03
CA LYS A 417 19.95 10.80 -5.83
C LYS A 417 19.90 9.34 -5.37
N PHE A 418 19.74 9.07 -4.07
CA PHE A 418 19.52 7.72 -3.56
C PHE A 418 18.26 7.08 -4.17
N TYR A 419 17.11 7.77 -4.17
CA TYR A 419 15.88 7.24 -4.77
C TYR A 419 16.01 7.00 -6.27
N ASN A 420 16.67 7.90 -7.00
CA ASN A 420 16.92 7.71 -8.42
C ASN A 420 17.70 6.41 -8.70
N LEU A 421 18.75 6.14 -7.92
CA LEU A 421 19.67 5.02 -8.17
C LEU A 421 19.20 3.69 -7.61
N TYR A 422 18.60 3.67 -6.42
CA TYR A 422 18.24 2.44 -5.71
C TYR A 422 16.78 2.01 -5.95
N LEU A 423 15.92 2.90 -6.43
CA LEU A 423 14.52 2.61 -6.69
C LEU A 423 14.16 2.82 -8.16
N LEU A 424 14.37 4.03 -8.69
CA LEU A 424 13.91 4.42 -10.01
C LEU A 424 14.64 3.67 -11.15
N VAL A 425 15.97 3.64 -11.12
CA VAL A 425 16.77 2.93 -12.14
C VAL A 425 16.47 1.43 -12.18
N PRO A 426 16.48 0.68 -11.06
CA PRO A 426 16.14 -0.74 -11.07
C PRO A 426 14.72 -1.02 -11.58
N VAL A 427 13.73 -0.23 -11.15
CA VAL A 427 12.33 -0.38 -11.61
C VAL A 427 12.24 -0.14 -13.11
N CYS A 428 12.79 0.97 -13.61
CA CYS A 428 12.78 1.29 -15.04
C CYS A 428 13.55 0.26 -15.87
N PHE A 429 14.66 -0.29 -15.36
CA PHE A 429 15.40 -1.35 -16.03
C PHE A 429 14.57 -2.63 -16.17
N ILE A 430 13.88 -3.05 -15.10
CA ILE A 430 12.97 -4.21 -15.16
C ILE A 430 11.81 -3.96 -16.13
N LEU A 431 11.20 -2.77 -16.09
CA LEU A 431 10.14 -2.38 -17.02
C LEU A 431 10.63 -2.39 -18.48
N PHE A 432 11.84 -1.89 -18.73
CA PHE A 432 12.46 -1.92 -20.05
C PHE A 432 12.61 -3.35 -20.57
N LEU A 433 13.07 -4.29 -19.73
CA LEU A 433 13.16 -5.70 -20.12
C LEU A 433 11.80 -6.24 -20.55
N PHE A 434 10.74 -6.02 -19.75
CA PHE A 434 9.38 -6.44 -20.10
C PHE A 434 8.88 -5.83 -21.41
N PHE A 435 9.19 -4.55 -21.66
CA PHE A 435 8.81 -3.88 -22.89
C PHE A 435 9.60 -4.38 -24.09
N ALA A 436 10.91 -4.55 -23.96
CA ALA A 436 11.79 -5.02 -25.04
C ALA A 436 11.42 -6.41 -25.57
N PHE A 437 10.84 -7.28 -24.73
CA PHE A 437 10.33 -8.59 -25.18
C PHE A 437 9.06 -8.50 -26.06
N LYS A 438 8.34 -7.38 -26.03
CA LYS A 438 7.00 -7.28 -26.64
C LYS A 438 6.89 -6.23 -27.74
N MET A 439 7.73 -5.20 -27.71
CA MET A 439 7.71 -4.12 -28.68
C MET A 439 9.11 -3.89 -29.25
N PRO A 440 9.24 -3.22 -30.42
CA PRO A 440 10.54 -2.87 -30.99
C PRO A 440 11.43 -2.16 -29.97
N PHE A 441 12.72 -2.52 -29.95
CA PHE A 441 13.69 -2.05 -28.96
C PHE A 441 13.69 -0.52 -28.80
N VAL A 442 13.64 0.21 -29.92
CA VAL A 442 13.62 1.69 -29.93
C VAL A 442 12.39 2.24 -29.22
N PHE A 443 11.22 1.65 -29.46
CA PHE A 443 9.97 2.07 -28.84
C PHE A 443 9.94 1.72 -27.34
N ALA A 444 10.44 0.54 -26.96
CA ALA A 444 10.62 0.17 -25.56
C ALA A 444 11.53 1.15 -24.82
N LEU A 445 12.68 1.48 -25.43
CA LEU A 445 13.67 2.39 -24.85
C LEU A 445 13.08 3.79 -24.62
N ILE A 446 12.48 4.38 -25.65
CA ILE A 446 11.90 5.72 -25.57
C ILE A 446 10.74 5.76 -24.57
N HIS A 447 9.89 4.73 -24.57
CA HIS A 447 8.78 4.62 -23.63
C HIS A 447 9.26 4.52 -22.17
N THR A 448 10.24 3.66 -21.88
CA THR A 448 10.84 3.57 -20.54
C THR A 448 11.52 4.87 -20.15
N LEU A 449 12.21 5.52 -21.08
CA LEU A 449 12.91 6.77 -20.84
C LEU A 449 11.91 7.90 -20.52
N TYR A 450 10.77 7.97 -21.21
CA TYR A 450 9.66 8.85 -20.84
C TYR A 450 9.17 8.63 -19.40
N ILE A 451 8.96 7.37 -18.99
CA ILE A 451 8.57 7.03 -17.61
C ILE A 451 9.65 7.48 -16.62
N PHE A 452 10.91 7.16 -16.88
CA PHE A 452 12.03 7.50 -16.03
C PHE A 452 12.16 9.02 -15.82
N VAL A 453 12.08 9.78 -16.90
CA VAL A 453 12.22 11.24 -16.89
C VAL A 453 11.04 11.90 -16.18
N SER A 454 9.82 11.43 -16.42
CA SER A 454 8.61 11.89 -15.71
C SER A 454 8.71 11.65 -14.21
N ALA A 455 9.13 10.45 -13.80
CA ALA A 455 9.31 10.09 -12.40
C ALA A 455 10.47 10.83 -11.73
N ASN A 456 11.56 11.12 -12.46
CA ASN A 456 12.67 11.93 -11.96
C ASN A 456 12.28 13.40 -11.75
N LEU A 457 11.46 13.97 -12.65
CA LEU A 457 10.88 15.30 -12.45
C LEU A 457 10.02 15.33 -11.19
N PHE A 458 9.14 14.34 -11.02
CA PHE A 458 8.33 14.19 -9.81
C PHE A 458 9.20 14.13 -8.54
N ASN A 459 10.24 13.28 -8.54
CA ASN A 459 11.17 13.16 -7.42
C ASN A 459 11.81 14.51 -7.06
N THR A 460 12.21 15.26 -8.09
CA THR A 460 12.83 16.58 -7.96
C THR A 460 11.86 17.59 -7.35
N LEU A 461 10.66 17.72 -7.91
CA LEU A 461 9.63 18.64 -7.40
C LEU A 461 9.23 18.29 -5.96
N TYR A 462 9.03 17.00 -5.67
CA TYR A 462 8.68 16.55 -4.34
C TYR A 462 9.70 17.00 -3.30
N HIS A 463 11.00 16.83 -3.58
CA HIS A 463 12.06 17.21 -2.66
C HIS A 463 12.30 18.73 -2.56
N ILE A 464 11.95 19.50 -3.59
CA ILE A 464 11.97 20.97 -3.55
C ILE A 464 10.88 21.49 -2.61
N PHE A 465 9.65 21.00 -2.76
CA PHE A 465 8.50 21.43 -1.96
C PHE A 465 8.49 20.84 -0.54
N ASN A 466 9.04 19.64 -0.36
CA ASN A 466 9.02 18.94 0.93
C ASN A 466 10.42 18.72 1.49
N ARG A 467 10.93 19.75 2.18
CA ARG A 467 12.27 19.78 2.79
C ARG A 467 12.37 19.08 4.16
N THR A 468 11.44 18.18 4.48
CA THR A 468 11.50 17.41 5.73
C THR A 468 12.62 16.37 5.66
N LEU A 469 13.51 16.42 6.65
CA LEU A 469 14.63 15.50 6.78
C LEU A 469 14.13 14.08 7.15
N PRO A 470 14.88 13.02 6.79
CA PRO A 470 14.55 11.67 7.23
C PRO A 470 14.71 11.57 8.76
N PHE A 471 14.01 10.66 9.44
CA PHE A 471 14.05 10.49 10.92
C PHE A 471 13.33 11.55 11.77
N THR A 472 12.60 12.49 11.18
CA THR A 472 11.89 13.52 11.95
C THR A 472 10.45 13.15 12.31
N LYS A 473 9.90 12.04 11.80
CA LYS A 473 8.50 11.64 12.06
C LYS A 473 8.39 10.28 12.75
N ASP A 474 7.51 10.22 13.74
CA ASP A 474 7.20 9.00 14.49
C ASP A 474 6.50 7.97 13.62
N ASN A 475 6.88 6.69 13.77
CA ASN A 475 6.15 5.55 13.22
C ASN A 475 4.88 5.26 14.01
N THR A 476 3.94 6.20 13.96
CA THR A 476 2.58 5.99 14.46
C THR A 476 1.68 5.47 13.36
N ILE A 477 0.66 4.70 13.76
CA ILE A 477 -0.36 4.17 12.86
C ILE A 477 -0.99 5.30 12.03
N PHE A 478 -1.23 6.47 12.61
CA PHE A 478 -1.74 7.64 11.88
C PHE A 478 -0.76 8.20 10.84
N ASN A 479 0.54 8.23 11.14
CA ASN A 479 1.54 8.67 10.16
C ASN A 479 1.72 7.64 9.04
N SER A 480 1.65 6.35 9.35
CA SER A 480 1.66 5.28 8.36
C SER A 480 0.44 5.31 7.46
N VAL A 481 -0.74 5.57 8.02
CA VAL A 481 -1.98 5.65 7.25
C VAL A 481 -2.09 6.97 6.46
N SER A 482 -1.48 8.06 6.95
CA SER A 482 -1.30 9.28 6.14
C SER A 482 -0.41 9.08 4.91
N ARG A 483 0.26 7.93 4.75
CA ARG A 483 0.89 7.57 3.48
C ARG A 483 -0.16 7.37 2.37
N LEU A 484 -1.41 7.03 2.70
CA LEU A 484 -2.48 6.94 1.69
C LEU A 484 -2.95 8.32 1.23
N THR A 485 -3.04 9.36 2.09
CA THR A 485 -3.29 10.74 1.59
C THR A 485 -2.17 11.19 0.67
N SER A 486 -0.95 10.74 0.91
CA SER A 486 0.14 11.16 0.06
C SER A 486 0.00 10.70 -1.40
N ILE A 487 -0.87 9.73 -1.71
CA ILE A 487 -1.19 9.28 -3.07
C ILE A 487 -1.82 10.42 -3.90
N PHE A 488 -2.44 11.43 -3.27
CA PHE A 488 -3.01 12.59 -3.95
C PHE A 488 -2.01 13.31 -4.85
N PHE A 489 -0.79 13.51 -4.36
CA PHE A 489 0.21 14.28 -5.09
C PHE A 489 0.72 13.54 -6.35
N PRO A 490 1.09 12.24 -6.29
CA PRO A 490 1.31 11.40 -7.47
C PRO A 490 0.12 11.35 -8.43
N LEU A 491 -1.12 11.36 -7.93
CA LEU A 491 -2.31 11.26 -8.78
C LEU A 491 -2.52 12.54 -9.60
N LEU A 492 -2.47 13.71 -8.97
CA LEU A 492 -2.56 15.00 -9.66
C LEU A 492 -1.43 15.16 -10.68
N PHE A 493 -0.21 14.81 -10.29
CA PHE A 493 0.94 14.82 -11.19
C PHE A 493 0.78 13.82 -12.33
N GLY A 494 0.26 12.63 -12.03
CA GLY A 494 -0.06 11.59 -13.00
C GLY A 494 -1.06 12.07 -14.04
N ILE A 495 -2.12 12.79 -13.65
CA ILE A 495 -3.11 13.36 -14.59
C ILE A 495 -2.43 14.27 -15.62
N ILE A 496 -1.54 15.16 -15.18
CA ILE A 496 -0.80 16.06 -16.08
C ILE A 496 0.00 15.25 -17.11
N PHE A 497 0.71 14.22 -16.66
CA PHE A 497 1.52 13.38 -17.53
C PHE A 497 0.72 12.42 -18.41
N ILE A 498 -0.49 12.03 -18.00
CA ILE A 498 -1.43 11.27 -18.82
C ILE A 498 -1.96 12.15 -19.95
N VAL A 499 -2.32 13.40 -19.65
CA VAL A 499 -2.76 14.37 -20.66
C VAL A 499 -1.60 14.63 -21.64
N LEU A 500 -0.39 14.85 -21.13
CA LEU A 500 0.80 14.99 -21.98
C LEU A 500 1.04 13.75 -22.84
N GLN A 501 0.93 12.54 -22.27
CA GLN A 501 1.12 11.29 -23.00
C GLN A 501 0.20 11.19 -24.23
N ASN A 502 -1.02 11.73 -24.18
CA ASN A 502 -1.94 11.75 -25.31
C ASN A 502 -1.47 12.62 -26.49
N PHE A 503 -0.68 13.66 -26.22
CA PHE A 503 -0.08 14.49 -27.28
C PHE A 503 1.24 13.90 -27.75
N VAL A 504 2.03 13.42 -26.80
CA VAL A 504 3.40 12.97 -27.02
C VAL A 504 3.44 11.72 -27.89
N TYR A 505 2.53 10.76 -27.69
CA TYR A 505 2.58 9.47 -28.38
C TYR A 505 1.98 9.49 -29.80
N LYS A 506 1.65 10.67 -30.32
CA LYS A 506 1.23 10.82 -31.73
C LYS A 506 2.40 10.64 -32.70
N ASP A 507 3.60 11.00 -32.28
CA ASP A 507 4.81 10.93 -33.09
C ASP A 507 6.04 10.64 -32.22
N LEU A 508 6.94 9.82 -32.75
CA LEU A 508 8.20 9.47 -32.12
C LEU A 508 9.07 10.71 -31.90
N ALA A 509 9.13 11.62 -32.89
CA ALA A 509 9.95 12.83 -32.82
C ALA A 509 9.50 13.76 -31.69
N ILE A 510 8.19 13.95 -31.55
CA ILE A 510 7.58 14.74 -30.45
C ILE A 510 7.90 14.10 -29.09
N THR A 511 7.96 12.78 -29.01
CA THR A 511 8.33 12.07 -27.77
C THR A 511 9.76 12.32 -27.36
N ILE A 512 10.70 12.24 -28.30
CA ILE A 512 12.12 12.52 -28.04
C ILE A 512 12.30 13.99 -27.61
N LEU A 513 11.64 14.91 -28.30
CA LEU A 513 11.65 16.33 -27.94
C LEU A 513 11.10 16.59 -26.54
N THR A 514 9.96 15.97 -26.21
CA THR A 514 9.34 16.10 -24.88
C THR A 514 10.23 15.55 -23.77
N VAL A 515 10.83 14.37 -24.00
CA VAL A 515 11.86 13.80 -23.11
C VAL A 515 13.00 14.79 -22.88
N GLY A 516 13.51 15.40 -23.96
CA GLY A 516 14.58 16.40 -23.89
C GLY A 516 14.17 17.62 -23.07
N ILE A 517 12.96 18.14 -23.29
CA ILE A 517 12.41 19.27 -22.52
C ILE A 517 12.30 18.90 -21.04
N ILE A 518 11.71 17.75 -20.69
CA ILE A 518 11.57 17.38 -19.28
C ILE A 518 12.95 17.17 -18.63
N LEU A 519 13.92 16.59 -19.34
CA LEU A 519 15.29 16.47 -18.85
C LEU A 519 15.94 17.83 -18.60
N THR A 520 15.79 18.78 -19.54
CA THR A 520 16.35 20.14 -19.38
C THR A 520 15.68 20.89 -18.22
N VAL A 521 14.36 20.80 -18.08
CA VAL A 521 13.62 21.39 -16.95
C VAL A 521 14.09 20.75 -15.64
N THR A 522 14.21 19.42 -15.60
CA THR A 522 14.69 18.70 -14.42
C THR A 522 16.13 19.12 -14.07
N PHE A 523 17.00 19.28 -15.07
CA PHE A 523 18.37 19.76 -14.88
C PHE A 523 18.39 21.17 -14.27
N TRP A 524 17.63 22.11 -14.83
CA TRP A 524 17.55 23.48 -14.33
C TRP A 524 16.95 23.54 -12.92
N LEU A 525 15.88 22.80 -12.64
CA LEU A 525 15.31 22.70 -11.30
C LEU A 525 16.32 22.16 -10.29
N ASN A 526 17.15 21.20 -10.69
CA ASN A 526 18.20 20.68 -9.81
C ASN A 526 19.32 21.68 -9.57
N TYR A 527 19.73 22.38 -10.61
CA TYR A 527 20.77 23.39 -10.53
C TYR A 527 20.33 24.56 -9.64
N PHE A 528 19.16 25.13 -9.89
CA PHE A 528 18.65 26.27 -9.11
C PHE A 528 18.12 25.85 -7.73
N GLY A 529 17.35 24.77 -7.66
CA GLY A 529 16.69 24.34 -6.43
C GLY A 529 17.65 23.79 -5.37
N PHE A 530 18.72 23.09 -5.80
CA PHE A 530 19.62 22.40 -4.87
C PHE A 530 21.06 22.90 -4.86
N ILE A 531 21.59 23.38 -5.99
CA ILE A 531 23.03 23.70 -6.12
C ILE A 531 23.30 25.20 -5.93
N ARG A 532 22.47 26.08 -6.50
CA ARG A 532 22.71 27.54 -6.57
C ARG A 532 22.20 28.33 -5.37
N ASN A 533 21.34 27.79 -4.51
CA ASN A 533 20.93 28.48 -3.27
C ASN A 533 22.13 28.61 -2.31
N ARG A 534 22.96 29.62 -2.56
CA ARG A 534 23.80 30.33 -1.60
C ARG A 534 22.88 31.32 -0.92
N ASP A 535 22.54 31.02 0.32
CA ASP A 535 22.70 31.87 1.50
C ASP A 535 21.99 31.21 2.68
#